data_AF-X1UN92-F1
#
_entry.id   AF-X1UN92-F1
#
_cell.length_a   1.000
_cell.length_b   1.000
_cell.length_c   1.000
_cell.angle_alpha   90.00
_cell.angle_beta   90.00
_cell.angle_gamma   90.00
#
_symmetry.space_group_name_H-M   'P 1'
#
loop_
_entity.id
_entity.type
_entity.pdbx_description
1 polymer ?
#
loop_
_entity_poly.entity_id
_entity_poly.type
_entity_poly.pdbx_seq_one_letter_code
_entity_poly.pdbx_strand_id
1 'polypeptide(L)'
;LLTWLKLVDITIAEPTTTGCVVTIATATDQTLSLYSGGSKTSMFKKTDGVWETDTTTFTIADLTPGLEYFFYVITTLGTGAERTGIYKFKTPAE
;
A
#
# COMPACT_ATOMS: atom_id res chain seq x y z
N LEU A 1 17.20 12.71 2.51
CA LEU A 1 15.88 13.36 2.61
C LEU A 1 14.89 12.41 1.94
N LEU A 2 13.79 12.02 2.59
CA LEU A 2 12.74 11.26 1.90
C LEU A 2 12.04 12.21 0.93
N THR A 3 12.04 11.90 -0.36
CA THR A 3 11.26 12.65 -1.36
C THR A 3 9.89 12.01 -1.53
N TRP A 4 8.90 12.80 -1.93
CA TRP A 4 7.58 12.26 -2.22
C TRP A 4 7.63 11.55 -3.57
N LEU A 5 7.17 10.30 -3.61
CA LEU A 5 6.95 9.62 -4.88
C LEU A 5 5.91 10.44 -5.65
N LYS A 6 6.26 10.87 -6.88
CA LYS A 6 5.35 11.64 -7.75
C LYS A 6 4.01 10.93 -7.78
N LEU A 7 2.91 11.62 -7.42
CA LEU A 7 1.53 11.10 -7.34
C LEU A 7 1.31 9.99 -8.36
N VAL A 8 1.34 8.77 -7.84
CA VAL A 8 1.17 7.55 -8.63
C VAL A 8 -0.29 7.19 -8.55
N ASP A 9 -0.84 6.74 -9.68
CA ASP A 9 -2.20 6.21 -9.71
C ASP A 9 -2.23 4.96 -8.83
N ILE A 10 -2.75 5.13 -7.61
CA ILE A 10 -3.04 4.05 -6.67
C ILE A 10 -4.51 3.70 -6.81
N THR A 11 -4.76 2.43 -7.11
CA THR A 11 -6.08 1.83 -7.11
C THR A 11 -6.21 0.96 -5.88
N ILE A 12 -7.26 1.20 -5.09
CA ILE A 12 -7.63 0.38 -3.95
C ILE A 12 -8.83 -0.44 -4.40
N ALA A 13 -8.70 -1.76 -4.48
CA ALA A 13 -9.81 -2.65 -4.77
C ALA A 13 -10.82 -2.63 -3.61
N GLU A 14 -12.06 -3.04 -3.89
CA GLU A 14 -13.10 -3.16 -2.86
C GLU A 14 -12.58 -4.08 -1.72
N PRO A 15 -12.44 -3.58 -0.48
CA PRO A 15 -11.97 -4.39 0.63
C PRO A 15 -12.97 -5.50 0.95
N THR A 16 -12.47 -6.70 1.24
CA THR A 16 -13.25 -7.77 1.84
C THR A 16 -13.17 -7.68 3.37
N THR A 17 -13.88 -8.57 4.06
CA THR A 17 -13.82 -8.68 5.52
C THR A 17 -12.43 -9.07 6.03
N THR A 18 -11.60 -9.70 5.18
CA THR A 18 -10.29 -10.27 5.57
C THR A 18 -9.11 -9.78 4.75
N GLY A 19 -9.33 -9.02 3.67
CA GLY A 19 -8.25 -8.56 2.81
C GLY A 19 -8.59 -7.39 1.92
N CYS A 20 -7.55 -6.80 1.31
CA CYS A 20 -7.66 -5.73 0.34
C CYS A 20 -6.48 -5.82 -0.63
N VAL A 21 -6.74 -5.52 -1.91
CA VAL A 21 -5.70 -5.44 -2.93
C VAL A 21 -5.46 -3.97 -3.26
N VAL A 22 -4.20 -3.57 -3.23
CA VAL A 22 -3.76 -2.23 -3.65
C VAL A 22 -2.86 -2.39 -4.87
N THR A 23 -3.14 -1.64 -5.92
CA THR A 23 -2.34 -1.63 -7.15
C THR A 23 -1.78 -0.23 -7.38
N ILE A 24 -0.53 -0.16 -7.80
CA ILE A 24 0.15 1.07 -8.17
C ILE A 24 0.68 0.93 -9.61
N ALA A 25 0.39 1.91 -10.47
CA ALA A 25 0.97 1.96 -11.80
C ALA A 25 2.46 2.33 -11.71
N THR A 26 3.35 1.45 -12.16
CA THR A 26 4.79 1.62 -12.09
C THR A 26 5.42 1.15 -13.41
N ALA A 27 5.77 2.10 -14.28
CA ALA A 27 6.38 1.83 -15.59
C ALA A 27 7.77 1.17 -15.53
N THR A 28 8.34 1.01 -14.33
CA THR A 28 9.58 0.28 -14.09
C THR A 28 9.39 -0.67 -12.92
N ASP A 29 10.08 -1.81 -12.98
CA ASP A 29 10.19 -2.72 -11.84
C ASP A 29 10.94 -2.01 -10.71
N GLN A 30 10.22 -1.73 -9.64
CA GLN A 30 10.74 -1.08 -8.44
C GLN A 30 10.40 -1.96 -7.25
N THR A 31 11.36 -2.15 -6.35
CA THR A 31 11.09 -2.83 -5.09
C THR A 31 10.32 -1.91 -4.16
N LEU A 32 9.01 -2.11 -4.10
CA LEU A 32 8.10 -1.37 -3.25
C LEU A 32 7.63 -2.22 -2.08
N SER A 33 7.46 -1.57 -0.93
CA SER A 33 6.81 -2.15 0.24
C SER A 33 5.68 -1.25 0.71
N LEU A 34 4.54 -1.86 1.04
CA LEU A 34 3.39 -1.22 1.65
C LEU A 34 3.42 -1.45 3.16
N TYR A 35 3.19 -0.39 3.92
CA TYR A 35 3.07 -0.44 5.38
C TYR A 35 1.65 -0.05 5.77
N SER A 36 0.96 -0.93 6.51
CA SER A 36 -0.44 -0.73 6.90
C SER A 36 -0.68 -0.92 8.40
N GLY A 37 -1.80 -0.38 8.88
CA GLY A 37 -2.27 -0.55 10.26
C GLY A 37 -3.57 0.21 10.54
N GLY A 38 -4.21 -0.08 11.68
CA GLY A 38 -5.46 0.58 12.10
C GLY A 38 -5.31 2.02 12.60
N SER A 39 -4.11 2.60 12.50
CA SER A 39 -3.84 3.99 12.90
C SER A 39 -2.88 4.67 11.92
N LYS A 40 -3.15 5.96 11.62
CA LYS A 40 -2.32 6.82 10.76
C LYS A 40 -0.89 7.02 11.27
N THR A 41 -0.63 6.75 12.55
CA THR A 41 0.70 6.91 13.16
C THR A 41 1.39 5.58 13.46
N SER A 42 0.70 4.46 13.23
CA SER A 42 1.15 3.13 13.64
C SER A 42 0.85 2.08 12.56
N MET A 43 1.54 2.20 11.42
CA MET A 43 1.43 1.29 10.26
C MET A 43 2.62 0.32 10.25
N PHE A 44 2.58 -0.74 11.08
CA PHE A 44 3.71 -1.65 11.28
C PHE A 44 3.66 -2.91 10.42
N LYS A 45 2.52 -3.22 9.78
CA LYS A 45 2.39 -4.42 8.95
C LYS A 45 2.97 -4.15 7.57
N LYS A 46 4.08 -4.81 7.24
CA LYS A 46 4.73 -4.73 5.92
C LYS A 46 4.14 -5.77 4.96
N THR A 47 3.87 -5.34 3.74
CA THR A 47 3.50 -6.17 2.59
C THR A 47 4.41 -5.83 1.44
N ASP A 48 5.12 -6.81 0.89
CA ASP A 48 5.97 -6.61 -0.28
C ASP A 48 5.14 -6.61 -1.56
N GLY A 49 5.48 -5.71 -2.48
CA GLY A 49 4.82 -5.58 -3.77
C GLY A 49 5.28 -6.66 -4.74
N VAL A 50 4.36 -7.10 -5.59
CA VAL A 50 4.63 -7.98 -6.73
C VAL A 50 4.49 -7.17 -8.01
N TRP A 51 5.58 -7.01 -8.75
CA TRP A 51 5.58 -6.28 -10.02
C TRP A 51 5.17 -7.19 -11.19
N GLU A 52 4.28 -6.69 -12.05
CA GLU A 52 3.84 -7.32 -13.29
C GLU A 52 3.43 -6.26 -14.32
N THR A 53 4.05 -6.32 -15.52
CA THR A 53 3.69 -5.58 -16.74
C THR A 53 3.23 -4.14 -16.48
N ASP A 54 4.10 -3.35 -15.84
CA ASP A 54 3.91 -1.92 -15.50
C ASP A 54 3.03 -1.63 -14.28
N THR A 55 2.75 -2.62 -13.45
CA THR A 55 2.02 -2.43 -12.18
C THR A 55 2.72 -3.15 -11.04
N THR A 56 2.56 -2.64 -9.83
CA THR A 56 2.90 -3.38 -8.62
C THR A 56 1.65 -3.60 -7.80
N THR A 57 1.44 -4.83 -7.34
CA THR A 57 0.27 -5.22 -6.56
C THR A 57 0.67 -5.62 -5.14
N PHE A 58 -0.10 -5.18 -4.16
CA PHE A 58 0.04 -5.53 -2.74
C PHE A 58 -1.24 -6.22 -2.27
N THR A 59 -1.07 -7.44 -1.76
CA THR A 59 -2.18 -8.20 -1.14
C THR A 59 -2.09 -8.04 0.38
N ILE A 60 -2.97 -7.22 0.94
CA ILE A 60 -3.08 -7.02 2.38
C ILE A 60 -4.07 -8.06 2.91
N ALA A 61 -3.59 -8.96 3.77
CA ALA A 61 -4.38 -10.05 4.36
C ALA A 61 -4.57 -9.87 5.88
N ASP A 62 -5.30 -10.80 6.50
CA ASP A 62 -5.60 -10.87 7.94
C ASP A 62 -6.21 -9.58 8.51
N LEU A 63 -7.12 -8.98 7.75
CA LEU A 63 -7.82 -7.80 8.19
C LEU A 63 -8.98 -8.16 9.11
N THR A 64 -9.24 -7.27 10.06
CA THR A 64 -10.42 -7.30 10.94
C THR A 64 -11.62 -6.67 10.23
N PRO A 65 -12.80 -7.30 10.23
CA PRO A 65 -14.04 -6.72 9.72
C PRO A 65 -14.41 -5.41 10.42
N GLY A 66 -15.03 -4.49 9.67
CA GLY A 66 -15.53 -3.20 10.17
C GLY A 66 -14.47 -2.16 10.56
N LEU A 67 -13.18 -2.46 10.40
CA LEU A 67 -12.07 -1.60 10.83
C LEU A 67 -11.57 -0.70 9.69
N GLU A 68 -11.24 0.55 10.03
CA GLU A 68 -10.53 1.47 9.11
C GLU A 68 -9.02 1.21 9.17
N TYR A 69 -8.41 1.02 8.00
CA TYR A 69 -6.98 0.82 7.83
C TYR A 69 -6.36 2.02 7.13
N PHE A 70 -5.14 2.33 7.52
CA PHE A 70 -4.28 3.32 6.89
C PHE A 70 -3.06 2.63 6.30
N PHE A 71 -2.55 3.15 5.18
CA PHE A 71 -1.32 2.66 4.60
C PHE A 71 -0.54 3.72 3.84
N TYR A 72 0.74 3.46 3.63
CA TYR A 72 1.60 4.14 2.66
C TYR A 72 2.47 3.13 1.92
N VAL A 73 3.04 3.53 0.79
CA VAL A 73 4.00 2.75 0.01
C VAL A 73 5.35 3.46 0.02
N ILE A 74 6.44 2.71 0.15
CA ILE A 74 7.81 3.23 0.10
C ILE A 74 8.65 2.46 -0.92
N THR A 75 9.48 3.18 -1.68
CA THR A 75 10.52 2.59 -2.52
C THR A 75 11.70 2.16 -1.64
N THR A 76 12.19 0.94 -1.84
CA THR A 76 13.29 0.37 -1.02
C THR A 76 14.62 0.24 -1.77
N LEU A 77 14.65 0.58 -3.07
CA LEU A 77 15.83 0.55 -3.94
C LEU A 77 15.96 1.86 -4.72
N GLY A 78 17.14 2.50 -4.66
CA GLY A 78 17.45 3.77 -5.35
C GLY A 78 18.26 4.75 -4.48
N THR A 79 18.74 5.85 -5.09
CA THR A 79 19.54 6.90 -4.43
C THR A 79 18.75 7.79 -3.46
N GLY A 80 17.47 7.50 -3.25
CA GLY A 80 16.63 8.07 -2.18
C GLY A 80 15.38 7.22 -2.00
N ALA A 81 15.07 6.86 -0.76
CA ALA A 81 13.78 6.23 -0.46
C ALA A 81 12.67 7.27 -0.64
N GLU A 82 11.67 6.92 -1.45
CA GLU A 82 10.53 7.77 -1.75
C GLU A 82 9.28 7.17 -1.13
N ARG A 83 8.38 8.02 -0.64
CA ARG A 83 7.13 7.57 -0.02
C ARG A 83 5.93 8.25 -0.64
N THR A 84 4.83 7.52 -0.71
CA THR A 84 3.52 8.08 -1.04
C THR A 84 2.90 8.82 0.14
N GLY A 85 1.75 9.47 -0.12
CA GLY A 85 0.81 9.92 0.90
C GLY A 85 0.26 8.78 1.74
N ILE A 86 -0.47 9.12 2.81
CA ILE A 86 -1.22 8.14 3.59
C ILE A 86 -2.60 7.98 2.96
N TYR A 87 -2.92 6.75 2.60
CA TYR A 87 -4.22 6.34 2.09
C TYR A 87 -5.00 5.60 3.19
N LYS A 88 -6.28 5.38 2.95
CA LYS A 88 -7.14 4.64 3.86
C LYS A 88 -8.21 3.85 3.13
N PHE A 89 -8.66 2.78 3.76
CA PHE A 89 -9.82 2.01 3.34
C PHE A 89 -10.52 1.43 4.57
N LYS A 90 -11.75 0.96 4.43
CA LYS A 90 -12.51 0.34 5.52
C LYS A 90 -13.00 -1.02 5.08
N THR A 91 -12.79 -2.04 5.91
CA THR A 91 -13.35 -3.37 5.67
C THR A 91 -14.87 -3.36 5.94
N PRO A 92 -15.66 -4.14 5.19
CA PRO A 92 -17.07 -4.37 5.51
C PRO A 92 -17.23 -4.91 6.93
N ALA A 93 -18.36 -4.59 7.57
CA ALA A 93 -18.78 -5.26 8.79
C ALA A 93 -19.20 -6.71 8.47
N GLU A 94 -19.28 -7.56 9.51
CA GLU A 94 -19.91 -8.89 9.41
C GLU A 94 -21.43 -8.80 9.21
#